data_AF-A0A962UB39-F1
#
_entry.id   AF-A0A962UB39-F1
#
_cell.length_a   1.000
_cell.length_b   1.000
_cell.length_c   1.000
_cell.angle_alpha   90.00
_cell.angle_beta   90.00
_cell.angle_gamma   90.00
#
_symmetry.space_group_name_H-M   'P 1'
#
loop_
_entity.id
_entity.type
_entity.pdbx_description
1 polymer ?
#
loop_
_entity_poly.entity_id
_entity_poly.type
_entity_poly.pdbx_seq_one_letter_code
_entity_poly.pdbx_strand_id
1 'polypeptide(L)'
;MADPVAIPTVRGHSAWRYVFEVALGDAPQTMRYTAPGAFEGHFTLPAAGRLPRMAYASCNGLSDPQLAHDVSTLDALWHVLVGRHEQTLGPDPDPAVPYHLLLLGGDQIYADPLFQNPPFREWQSLFNIGKYQASFTACMRDVAERYYHDRYVEVFGMPMTA
;
A
#
# COMPACT_ATOMS: atom_id res chain seq x y z
N MET A 1 -13.24 17.34 -6.83
CA MET A 1 -12.74 16.62 -5.64
C MET A 1 -13.70 16.93 -4.51
N ALA A 2 -14.29 15.91 -3.88
CA ALA A 2 -15.08 16.13 -2.68
C ALA A 2 -14.17 16.52 -1.51
N ASP A 3 -14.73 17.18 -0.49
CA ASP A 3 -13.98 17.49 0.73
C ASP A 3 -13.41 16.21 1.36
N PRO A 4 -12.15 16.21 1.84
CA PRO A 4 -11.57 15.04 2.47
C PRO A 4 -12.37 14.62 3.70
N VAL A 5 -12.63 13.32 3.80
CA VAL A 5 -13.26 12.73 4.98
C VAL A 5 -12.16 12.27 5.92
N ALA A 6 -12.10 12.84 7.12
CA ALA A 6 -11.19 12.37 8.16
C ALA A 6 -11.58 10.95 8.60
N ILE A 7 -10.59 10.06 8.62
CA ILE A 7 -10.68 8.75 9.26
C ILE A 7 -10.31 8.93 10.74
N PRO A 8 -10.95 8.23 11.70
CA PRO A 8 -10.64 8.39 13.11
C PRO A 8 -9.14 8.29 13.40
N THR A 9 -8.62 9.22 14.21
CA THR A 9 -7.24 9.20 14.66
C THR A 9 -7.00 7.96 15.51
N VAL A 10 -6.00 7.17 15.14
CA VAL A 10 -5.58 5.98 15.90
C VAL A 10 -4.15 6.22 16.36
N ARG A 11 -3.92 6.11 17.67
CA ARG A 11 -2.58 6.17 18.29
C ARG A 11 -1.72 7.36 17.79
N GLY A 12 -2.33 8.54 17.66
CA GLY A 12 -1.65 9.78 17.25
C GLY A 12 -1.50 9.99 15.74
N HIS A 13 -1.91 9.02 14.91
CA HIS A 13 -1.86 9.12 13.46
C HIS A 13 -3.27 9.40 12.91
N SER A 14 -3.36 10.36 12.00
CA SER A 14 -4.60 10.71 11.31
C SER A 14 -4.49 10.32 9.85
N ALA A 15 -5.60 9.84 9.29
CA ALA A 15 -5.71 9.52 7.87
C ALA A 15 -6.91 10.26 7.28
N TRP A 16 -6.84 10.54 5.98
CA TRP A 16 -7.91 11.21 5.25
C TRP A 16 -8.25 10.40 4.00
N ARG A 17 -9.54 10.32 3.70
CA ARG A 17 -10.05 9.72 2.47
C ARG A 17 -10.47 10.82 1.51
N TYR A 18 -9.91 10.77 0.30
CA TYR A 18 -10.29 11.62 -0.81
C TYR A 18 -11.14 10.85 -1.80
N VAL A 19 -12.15 11.49 -2.37
CA VAL A 19 -12.93 10.95 -3.47
C VAL A 19 -12.78 11.88 -4.67
N PHE A 20 -12.30 11.30 -5.77
CA PHE A 20 -12.13 11.98 -7.05
C PHE A 20 -13.21 11.49 -8.00
N GLU A 21 -14.15 12.37 -8.32
CA GLU A 21 -15.09 12.17 -9.43
C GLU A 21 -14.65 13.09 -10.57
N VAL A 22 -14.18 12.49 -11.65
CA VAL A 22 -13.64 13.20 -12.81
C VAL A 22 -14.25 12.58 -14.07
N ALA A 23 -14.85 13.41 -14.92
CA ALA A 23 -15.35 12.98 -16.22
C ALA A 23 -14.17 12.78 -17.18
N LEU A 24 -14.18 11.66 -17.91
CA LEU A 24 -13.19 11.39 -18.96
C LEU A 24 -13.47 12.29 -20.18
N GLY A 25 -12.43 12.96 -20.68
CA GLY A 25 -12.47 13.72 -21.92
C GLY A 25 -12.08 12.90 -23.15
N ASP A 26 -12.13 13.51 -24.34
CA ASP A 26 -11.76 12.86 -25.61
C ASP A 26 -10.25 12.61 -25.79
N ALA A 27 -9.43 13.17 -24.88
CA ALA A 27 -7.98 12.99 -24.83
C ALA A 27 -7.54 12.56 -23.42
N PRO A 28 -6.37 11.92 -23.25
CA PRO A 28 -5.81 11.63 -21.92
C PRO A 28 -5.67 12.89 -21.07
N GLN A 29 -5.90 12.77 -19.76
CA GLN A 29 -5.86 13.90 -18.82
C GLN A 29 -4.94 13.58 -17.65
N THR A 30 -4.20 14.57 -17.17
CA THR A 30 -3.43 14.48 -15.92
C THR A 30 -4.07 15.39 -14.88
N MET A 31 -4.54 14.80 -13.79
CA MET A 31 -5.17 15.49 -12.67
C MET A 31 -4.14 15.72 -11.58
N ARG A 32 -4.11 16.93 -11.01
CA ARG A 32 -3.26 17.29 -9.87
C ARG A 32 -4.13 17.53 -8.64
N TYR A 33 -3.62 17.18 -7.47
CA TYR A 33 -4.29 17.41 -6.19
C TYR A 33 -3.28 17.74 -5.10
N THR A 34 -3.78 18.38 -4.04
CA THR A 34 -3.00 18.71 -2.85
C THR A 34 -3.69 18.12 -1.62
N ALA A 35 -2.91 17.55 -0.70
CA ALA A 35 -3.36 17.00 0.57
C ALA A 35 -2.65 17.71 1.76
N PRO A 36 -3.12 17.55 3.00
CA PRO A 36 -2.50 18.09 4.20
C PRO A 36 -0.99 17.82 4.26
N GLY A 37 -0.26 18.77 4.87
CA GLY A 37 1.21 18.72 4.88
C GLY A 37 1.86 19.17 3.57
N ALA A 38 1.11 19.89 2.72
CA ALA A 38 1.57 20.35 1.40
C ALA A 38 2.00 19.22 0.46
N PHE A 39 1.42 18.02 0.64
CA PHE A 39 1.63 16.92 -0.29
C PHE A 39 0.96 17.24 -1.62
N GLU A 40 1.72 17.19 -2.71
CA GLU A 40 1.21 17.32 -4.07
C GLU A 40 1.28 15.97 -4.77
N GLY A 41 0.18 15.59 -5.40
CA GLY A 41 0.10 14.36 -6.18
C GLY A 41 -0.54 14.59 -7.54
N HIS A 42 -0.33 13.64 -8.44
CA HIS A 42 -1.06 13.58 -9.70
C HIS A 42 -1.42 12.15 -10.08
N PHE A 43 -2.40 12.01 -10.97
CA PHE A 43 -2.75 10.75 -11.61
C PHE A 43 -3.21 11.01 -13.04
N THR A 44 -3.08 10.00 -13.90
CA THR A 44 -3.40 10.09 -15.32
C THR A 44 -4.64 9.26 -15.65
N LEU A 45 -5.54 9.85 -16.44
CA LEU A 45 -6.79 9.26 -16.90
C LEU A 45 -6.72 8.96 -18.41
N PRO A 46 -7.29 7.83 -18.87
CA PRO A 46 -7.37 7.55 -20.30
C PRO A 46 -8.43 8.45 -20.94
N ALA A 47 -8.38 8.58 -22.27
CA ALA A 47 -9.49 9.20 -23.01
C ALA A 47 -10.77 8.34 -22.89
N ALA A 48 -11.93 8.98 -23.03
CA ALA A 48 -13.22 8.32 -23.08
C ALA A 48 -13.25 7.23 -24.17
N GLY A 49 -13.80 6.07 -23.84
CA GLY A 49 -13.87 4.91 -24.75
C GLY A 49 -12.53 4.20 -24.97
N ARG A 50 -11.44 4.58 -24.30
CA ARG A 50 -10.16 3.87 -24.33
C ARG A 50 -10.00 2.98 -23.09
N LEU A 51 -9.43 1.79 -23.29
CA LEU A 51 -9.09 0.91 -22.18
C LEU A 51 -7.95 1.52 -21.35
N PRO A 52 -8.01 1.43 -20.00
CA PRO A 52 -6.91 1.86 -19.17
C PRO A 52 -5.70 0.96 -19.38
N ARG A 53 -4.52 1.57 -19.53
CA ARG A 53 -3.25 0.86 -19.31
C ARG A 53 -3.14 0.51 -17.83
N MET A 54 -2.97 -0.77 -17.53
CA MET A 54 -2.93 -1.28 -16.16
C MET A 54 -1.52 -1.73 -15.80
N ALA A 55 -1.11 -1.49 -14.56
CA ALA A 55 -0.01 -2.18 -13.93
C ALA A 55 -0.57 -3.14 -12.87
N TYR A 56 0.12 -4.24 -12.65
CA TYR A 56 -0.21 -5.21 -11.61
C TYR A 56 0.99 -5.40 -10.70
N ALA A 57 0.74 -5.36 -9.38
CA ALA A 57 1.73 -5.69 -8.38
C ALA A 57 1.11 -6.59 -7.31
N SER A 58 1.89 -7.51 -6.77
CA SER A 58 1.51 -8.39 -5.68
C SER A 58 2.76 -8.76 -4.91
N CYS A 59 2.63 -9.01 -3.60
CA CYS A 59 3.74 -9.52 -2.77
C CYS A 59 5.02 -8.65 -2.86
N ASN A 60 4.87 -7.33 -3.06
CA ASN A 60 5.98 -6.42 -3.31
C ASN A 60 6.47 -5.74 -2.02
N GLY A 61 6.58 -6.54 -0.96
CA GLY A 61 7.07 -6.16 0.37
C GLY A 61 7.92 -7.30 0.95
N LEU A 62 8.47 -7.09 2.15
CA LEU A 62 9.27 -8.11 2.82
C LEU A 62 8.40 -8.99 3.72
N SER A 63 8.31 -10.27 3.38
CA SER A 63 7.65 -11.29 4.21
C SER A 63 8.43 -11.60 5.49
N ASP A 64 9.76 -11.54 5.41
CA ASP A 64 10.68 -11.62 6.53
C ASP A 64 11.62 -10.41 6.50
N PRO A 65 11.65 -9.58 7.57
CA PRO A 65 12.58 -8.47 7.68
C PRO A 65 14.06 -8.85 7.48
N GLN A 66 14.44 -10.10 7.76
CA GLN A 66 15.82 -10.57 7.56
C GLN A 66 16.23 -10.59 6.08
N LEU A 67 15.27 -10.78 5.17
CA LEU A 67 15.52 -10.76 3.72
C LEU A 67 15.92 -9.37 3.21
N ALA A 68 15.73 -8.32 4.01
CA ALA A 68 16.20 -6.97 3.68
C ALA A 68 17.72 -6.94 3.42
N HIS A 69 18.49 -7.81 4.08
CA HIS A 69 19.93 -7.90 3.91
C HIS A 69 20.36 -8.53 2.58
N ASP A 70 19.46 -9.27 1.94
CA ASP A 70 19.74 -10.02 0.71
C ASP A 70 19.39 -9.24 -0.56
N VAL A 71 18.83 -8.03 -0.42
CA VAL A 71 18.43 -7.17 -1.54
C VAL A 71 19.12 -5.81 -1.48
N SER A 72 19.57 -5.33 -2.64
CA SER A 72 20.28 -4.05 -2.75
C SER A 72 19.37 -2.84 -2.61
N THR A 73 18.08 -2.98 -2.94
CA THR A 73 17.10 -1.88 -2.96
C THR A 73 15.70 -2.46 -2.76
N LEU A 74 15.09 -2.16 -1.61
CA LEU A 74 13.82 -2.75 -1.17
C LEU A 74 12.64 -2.46 -2.12
N ASP A 75 12.70 -1.32 -2.79
CA ASP A 75 11.65 -0.76 -3.63
C ASP A 75 12.05 -0.66 -5.11
N ALA A 76 13.06 -1.45 -5.54
CA ALA A 76 13.55 -1.44 -6.92
C ALA A 76 12.43 -1.59 -7.97
N LEU A 77 11.45 -2.45 -7.70
CA LEU A 77 10.31 -2.66 -8.60
C LEU A 77 9.36 -1.45 -8.63
N TRP A 78 9.22 -0.73 -7.53
CA TRP A 78 8.47 0.53 -7.50
C TRP A 78 9.17 1.61 -8.33
N HIS A 79 10.50 1.73 -8.25
CA HIS A 79 11.26 2.61 -9.13
C HIS A 79 11.09 2.28 -10.60
N VAL A 80 11.09 0.99 -10.98
CA VAL A 80 10.82 0.57 -12.35
C VAL A 80 9.40 0.96 -12.78
N LEU A 81 8.41 0.74 -11.92
CA LEU A 81 7.01 1.06 -12.20
C LEU A 81 6.79 2.58 -12.35
N VAL A 82 7.36 3.39 -11.46
CA VAL A 82 7.34 4.86 -11.54
C VAL A 82 8.08 5.34 -12.77
N GLY A 83 9.28 4.83 -13.05
CA GLY A 83 10.04 5.25 -14.23
C GLY A 83 9.36 4.89 -15.55
N ARG A 84 8.58 3.80 -15.59
CA ARG A 84 7.73 3.47 -16.74
C ARG A 84 6.47 4.33 -16.82
N HIS A 85 5.90 4.73 -15.68
CA HIS A 85 4.78 5.66 -15.62
C HIS A 85 5.18 7.06 -16.13
N GLU A 86 6.33 7.55 -15.67
CA GLU A 86 6.93 8.85 -16.02
C GLU A 86 7.71 8.83 -17.35
N GLN A 87 7.84 7.65 -17.98
CA GLN A 87 8.52 7.46 -19.26
C GLN A 87 10.02 7.83 -19.21
N THR A 88 10.63 7.76 -18.02
CA THR A 88 12.06 8.02 -17.80
C THR A 88 12.92 6.76 -17.94
N LEU A 89 12.29 5.58 -17.91
CA LEU A 89 12.97 4.30 -18.18
C LEU A 89 12.72 3.83 -19.62
N GLY A 90 13.76 3.23 -20.20
CA GLY A 90 13.79 2.69 -21.56
C GLY A 90 12.68 1.66 -21.84
N PRO A 91 12.47 1.30 -23.12
CA PRO A 91 11.17 0.88 -23.62
C PRO A 91 10.61 -0.32 -22.86
N ASP A 92 9.46 -0.09 -22.24
CA ASP A 92 8.48 -1.15 -22.03
C ASP A 92 8.14 -1.74 -23.42
N PRO A 93 7.89 -3.05 -23.57
CA PRO A 93 7.32 -3.60 -24.81
C PRO A 93 6.04 -2.88 -25.29
N ASP A 94 5.34 -2.19 -24.39
CA ASP A 94 4.18 -1.37 -24.70
C ASP A 94 4.51 0.10 -25.05
N PRO A 95 3.62 0.80 -25.80
CA PRO A 95 3.76 2.22 -26.09
C PRO A 95 3.97 3.06 -24.83
N ALA A 96 4.83 4.07 -24.94
CA ALA A 96 5.16 5.02 -23.87
C ALA A 96 3.96 5.90 -23.50
N VAL A 97 3.06 5.36 -22.66
CA VAL A 97 1.90 6.06 -22.08
C VAL A 97 1.79 5.73 -20.59
N PRO A 98 1.37 6.66 -19.72
CA PRO A 98 1.30 6.40 -18.27
C PRO A 98 0.35 5.25 -17.92
N TYR A 99 0.57 4.63 -16.75
CA TYR A 99 -0.42 3.71 -16.18
C TYR A 99 -1.62 4.49 -15.65
N HIS A 100 -2.82 3.99 -15.92
CA HIS A 100 -4.09 4.60 -15.49
C HIS A 100 -4.69 3.89 -14.27
N LEU A 101 -4.26 2.65 -14.03
CA LEU A 101 -4.75 1.81 -12.95
C LEU A 101 -3.61 0.93 -12.43
N LEU A 102 -3.39 0.94 -11.12
CA LEU A 102 -2.55 -0.02 -10.42
C LEU A 102 -3.45 -1.03 -9.72
N LEU A 103 -3.37 -2.29 -10.14
CA LEU A 103 -4.03 -3.42 -9.50
C LEU A 103 -3.09 -4.05 -8.48
N LEU A 104 -3.57 -4.22 -7.25
CA LEU A 104 -2.83 -4.85 -6.17
C LEU A 104 -3.42 -6.22 -5.86
N GLY A 105 -2.63 -7.26 -6.05
CA GLY A 105 -3.04 -8.66 -5.91
C GLY A 105 -3.11 -9.20 -4.48
N GLY A 106 -2.79 -8.37 -3.48
CA GLY A 106 -2.64 -8.79 -2.08
C GLY A 106 -1.18 -8.81 -1.62
N ASP A 107 -0.99 -9.10 -0.33
CA ASP A 107 0.30 -9.15 0.36
C ASP A 107 1.13 -7.85 0.25
N GLN A 108 0.46 -6.71 0.39
CA GLN A 108 1.14 -5.40 0.50
C GLN A 108 1.75 -5.20 1.89
N ILE A 109 1.13 -5.77 2.94
CA ILE A 109 1.61 -5.68 4.32
C ILE A 109 1.70 -7.10 4.90
N TYR A 110 2.93 -7.51 5.18
CA TYR A 110 3.20 -8.74 5.94
C TYR A 110 3.14 -8.44 7.45
N ALA A 111 2.36 -9.25 8.14
CA ALA A 111 2.12 -9.10 9.58
C ALA A 111 2.27 -10.41 10.36
N ASP A 112 2.70 -11.49 9.69
CA ASP A 112 2.99 -12.80 10.28
C ASP A 112 3.91 -12.76 11.51
N PRO A 113 4.93 -11.88 11.58
CA PRO A 113 5.77 -11.79 12.78
C PRO A 113 5.02 -11.32 14.03
N LEU A 114 3.79 -10.81 13.93
CA LEU A 114 2.89 -10.55 15.06
C LEU A 114 2.86 -11.75 16.01
N PHE A 115 2.71 -12.95 15.47
CA PHE A 115 2.50 -14.14 16.29
C PHE A 115 3.76 -14.57 17.07
N GLN A 116 4.94 -14.02 16.77
CA GLN A 116 6.16 -14.26 17.54
C GLN A 116 6.17 -13.50 18.88
N ASN A 117 5.25 -12.56 19.09
CA ASN A 117 5.14 -11.80 20.32
C ASN A 117 4.71 -12.69 21.50
N PRO A 118 5.21 -12.44 22.73
CA PRO A 118 4.96 -13.31 23.90
C PRO A 118 3.50 -13.68 24.17
N PRO A 119 2.51 -12.77 24.04
CA PRO A 119 1.10 -13.10 24.28
C PRO A 119 0.50 -14.13 23.32
N PHE A 120 1.15 -14.38 22.17
CA PHE A 120 0.68 -15.34 21.17
C PHE A 120 1.38 -16.70 21.28
N ARG A 121 2.41 -16.87 22.11
CA ARG A 121 3.20 -18.11 22.17
C ARG A 121 2.39 -19.34 22.55
N GLU A 122 1.53 -19.23 23.56
CA GLU A 122 0.65 -20.33 23.96
C GLU A 122 -0.33 -20.66 22.85
N TRP A 123 -0.97 -19.64 22.26
CA TRP A 123 -1.84 -19.84 21.11
C TRP A 123 -1.12 -20.50 19.93
N GLN A 124 0.13 -20.13 19.65
CA GLN A 124 0.94 -20.71 18.59
C GLN A 124 1.23 -22.19 18.81
N SER A 125 1.38 -22.64 20.06
CA SER A 125 1.68 -24.04 20.40
C SER A 125 0.45 -24.97 20.32
N LEU A 126 -0.76 -24.41 20.26
CA LEU A 126 -2.00 -25.18 20.08
C LEU A 126 -2.10 -25.77 18.67
N PHE A 127 -2.74 -26.93 18.55
CA PHE A 127 -3.04 -27.55 17.26
C PHE A 127 -4.48 -27.27 16.83
N ASN A 128 -4.68 -26.85 15.58
CA ASN A 128 -5.96 -26.67 14.88
C ASN A 128 -7.15 -26.24 15.76
N ILE A 129 -7.93 -27.20 16.25
CA ILE A 129 -9.13 -26.97 17.08
C ILE A 129 -8.82 -26.13 18.31
N GLY A 130 -7.67 -26.36 18.96
CA GLY A 130 -7.24 -25.58 20.12
C GLY A 130 -7.08 -24.10 19.79
N LYS A 131 -6.54 -23.76 18.61
CA LYS A 131 -6.39 -22.37 18.17
C LYS A 131 -7.73 -21.67 17.98
N TYR A 132 -8.74 -22.37 17.46
CA TYR A 132 -10.08 -21.84 17.25
C TYR A 132 -10.87 -21.64 18.55
N GLN A 133 -10.60 -22.48 19.55
CA GLN A 133 -11.27 -22.42 20.86
C GLN A 133 -10.57 -21.47 21.85
N ALA A 134 -9.30 -21.16 21.61
CA ALA A 134 -8.53 -20.25 22.46
C ALA A 134 -9.15 -18.85 22.49
N SER A 135 -9.15 -18.25 23.67
CA SER A 135 -9.68 -16.90 23.86
C SER A 135 -8.69 -15.86 23.35
N PHE A 136 -9.18 -14.89 22.58
CA PHE A 136 -8.41 -13.72 22.21
C PHE A 136 -8.40 -12.72 23.38
N THR A 137 -7.37 -12.82 24.22
CA THR A 137 -7.28 -12.04 25.47
C THR A 137 -7.12 -10.54 25.22
N ALA A 138 -7.43 -9.72 26.22
CA ALA A 138 -7.22 -8.27 26.15
C ALA A 138 -5.75 -7.91 25.88
N CYS A 139 -4.80 -8.69 26.41
CA CYS A 139 -3.38 -8.50 26.15
C CYS A 139 -3.01 -8.79 24.69
N MET A 140 -3.52 -9.90 24.12
CA MET A 140 -3.32 -10.21 22.70
C MET A 140 -3.92 -9.13 21.80
N ARG A 141 -5.11 -8.62 22.15
CA ARG A 141 -5.76 -7.51 21.45
C ARG A 141 -4.89 -6.26 21.41
N ASP A 142 -4.44 -5.79 22.57
CA ASP A 142 -3.64 -4.57 22.65
C ASP A 142 -2.29 -4.69 21.91
N VAL A 143 -1.66 -5.87 21.94
CA VAL A 143 -0.46 -6.14 21.13
C VAL A 143 -0.76 -6.19 19.64
N ALA A 144 -1.81 -6.88 19.20
CA ALA A 144 -2.20 -6.93 17.79
C ALA A 144 -2.54 -5.54 17.24
N GLU A 145 -3.38 -4.78 17.96
CA GLU A 145 -3.80 -3.44 17.53
C GLU A 145 -2.61 -2.48 17.41
N ARG A 146 -1.64 -2.53 18.35
CA ARG A 146 -0.38 -1.78 18.20
C ARG A 146 0.40 -2.23 16.97
N TYR A 147 0.65 -3.54 16.87
CA TYR A 147 1.50 -4.08 15.81
C TYR A 147 0.96 -3.78 14.42
N TYR A 148 -0.33 -3.99 14.18
CA TYR A 148 -0.95 -3.66 12.89
C TYR A 148 -0.90 -2.16 12.61
N HIS A 149 -1.24 -1.33 13.60
CA HIS A 149 -1.15 0.13 13.44
C HIS A 149 0.27 0.56 13.03
N ASP A 150 1.28 0.15 13.79
CA ASP A 150 2.66 0.57 13.59
C ASP A 150 3.17 0.07 12.23
N ARG A 151 2.80 -1.15 11.82
CA ARG A 151 3.18 -1.71 10.52
C ARG A 151 2.52 -0.97 9.34
N TYR A 152 1.27 -0.54 9.47
CA TYR A 152 0.61 0.28 8.44
C TYR A 152 1.28 1.65 8.31
N VAL A 153 1.60 2.30 9.42
CA VAL A 153 2.30 3.59 9.44
C VAL A 153 3.70 3.46 8.87
N GLU A 154 4.44 2.40 9.21
CA GLU A 154 5.77 2.12 8.68
C GLU A 154 5.73 1.94 7.15
N VAL A 155 4.89 1.03 6.64
CA VAL A 155 4.87 0.68 5.22
C VAL A 155 4.32 1.81 4.34
N PHE A 156 3.22 2.46 4.74
CA PHE A 156 2.61 3.53 3.94
C PHE A 156 3.09 4.94 4.28
N GLY A 157 3.79 5.11 5.40
CA GLY A 157 4.43 6.37 5.78
C GLY A 157 5.86 6.51 5.24
N MET A 158 6.43 5.43 4.69
CA MET A 158 7.68 5.53 3.93
C MET A 158 7.48 6.53 2.78
N PRO A 159 8.36 7.54 2.64
CA PRO A 159 8.26 8.46 1.53
C PRO A 159 8.36 7.66 0.23
N MET A 160 7.38 7.84 -0.65
CA MET A 160 7.56 7.44 -2.04
C MET A 160 8.78 8.22 -2.53
N THR A 161 9.84 7.49 -2.84
CA THR A 161 11.21 7.96 -3.02
C THR A 161 11.35 9.29 -3.77
N ALA A 162 12.30 10.10 -3.29
CA ALA A 162 12.86 11.25 -3.99
C ALA A 162 13.56 10.88 -5.30
#